data_AF-A0A034V1K2-F1
#
_entry.id   AF-A0A034V1K2-F1
#
_cell.length_a   1.000
_cell.length_b   1.000
_cell.length_c   1.000
_cell.angle_alpha   90.00
_cell.angle_beta   90.00
_cell.angle_gamma   90.00
#
_symmetry.space_group_name_H-M   'P 1'
#
loop_
_entity.id
_entity.type
_entity.pdbx_description
1 polymer ?
#
loop_
_entity_poly.entity_id
_entity_poly.type
_entity_poly.pdbx_seq_one_letter_code
_entity_poly.pdbx_strand_id
1 'polypeptide(L)'
;SEDTSQQVNGAYILKITATEVPQFKTSASDETMQVRTEVTVIVTDINDEIPTFRQTIYRCEVNENSQSNTPLSFIDDDVQNIVEDHDIGNNGTFRLFLDPQNDLFEIVPAVAVNEANFMVRVKNAKAIDYEEMKEINFTLFAREIDEPTRWG
;
A
#
# COMPACT_ATOMS: atom_id res chain seq x y z
N SER A 1 26.21 19.28 7.88
CA SER A 1 25.66 18.36 6.87
C SER A 1 24.16 18.40 7.04
N GLU A 2 23.48 19.26 6.29
CA GLU A 2 22.02 19.32 6.26
C GLU A 2 21.55 18.43 5.11
N ASP A 3 21.08 17.25 5.46
CA ASP A 3 20.38 16.36 4.53
C ASP A 3 19.07 17.06 4.14
N THR A 4 19.02 17.60 2.93
CA THR A 4 17.86 18.30 2.37
C THR A 4 17.16 17.47 1.29
N SER A 5 17.39 16.16 1.29
CA SER A 5 16.67 15.26 0.40
C SER A 5 15.18 15.27 0.75
N GLN A 6 14.38 15.85 -0.14
CA GLN A 6 12.93 15.65 -0.11
C GLN A 6 12.64 14.39 -0.92
N GLN A 7 12.20 13.34 -0.23
CA GLN A 7 11.75 12.10 -0.84
C GLN A 7 10.28 12.27 -1.26
N VAL A 8 9.99 12.03 -2.53
CA VAL A 8 8.61 11.96 -3.05
C VAL A 8 8.51 10.71 -3.92
N ASN A 9 7.83 9.67 -3.44
CA ASN A 9 7.54 8.44 -4.19
C ASN A 9 8.77 7.83 -4.92
N GLY A 10 9.90 7.70 -4.22
CA GLY A 10 11.14 7.14 -4.79
C GLY A 10 12.01 8.13 -5.59
N ALA A 11 11.57 9.39 -5.73
CA ALA A 11 12.38 10.47 -6.26
C ALA A 11 13.09 11.24 -5.14
N TYR A 12 14.39 11.45 -5.29
CA TYR A 12 15.23 12.26 -4.42
C TYR A 12 15.67 13.51 -5.16
N ILE A 13 15.38 14.69 -4.60
CA ILE A 13 15.87 15.96 -5.13
C ILE A 13 17.14 16.34 -4.37
N LEU A 14 18.28 16.33 -5.07
CA LEU A 14 19.56 16.79 -4.53
C LEU A 14 19.84 18.22 -4.96
N LYS A 15 20.02 19.12 -3.98
CA LYS A 15 20.46 20.50 -4.20
C LYS A 15 21.98 20.56 -4.18
N ILE A 16 22.59 20.82 -5.33
CA ILE A 16 24.04 20.91 -5.48
C ILE A 16 24.42 22.39 -5.48
N THR A 17 25.27 22.79 -4.53
CA THR A 17 25.86 24.13 -4.48
C THR A 17 27.36 24.03 -4.78
N ALA A 18 27.80 24.63 -5.88
CA ALA A 18 29.21 24.82 -6.15
C ALA A 18 29.63 26.24 -5.71
N THR A 19 30.67 26.32 -4.88
CA THR A 19 31.24 27.60 -4.40
C THR A 19 32.64 27.76 -4.94
N GLU A 20 32.95 28.91 -5.51
CA GLU A 20 34.30 29.25 -5.93
C GLU A 20 35.21 29.43 -4.70
N VAL A 21 36.39 28.79 -4.71
CA VAL A 21 37.38 28.90 -3.63
C VAL A 21 38.44 29.93 -4.03
N PRO A 22 38.56 31.07 -3.33
CA PRO A 22 39.54 32.10 -3.67
C PRO A 22 40.97 31.58 -3.43
N GLN A 23 41.87 31.74 -4.42
CA GLN A 23 43.28 31.34 -4.28
C GLN A 23 44.12 32.33 -3.47
N PHE A 24 43.69 33.59 -3.32
CA PHE A 24 44.39 34.63 -2.55
C PHE A 24 43.40 35.58 -1.85
N LYS A 25 43.47 35.68 -0.52
CA LYS A 25 42.66 36.63 0.27
C LYS A 25 43.19 38.04 0.09
N THR A 26 42.59 38.83 -0.79
CA THR A 26 42.88 40.26 -0.90
C THR A 26 41.75 41.03 -0.22
N SER A 27 42.11 41.88 0.73
CA SER A 27 41.17 42.61 1.58
C SER A 27 40.21 43.48 0.76
N ALA A 28 38.91 43.33 1.05
CA ALA A 28 37.78 44.20 0.67
C ALA A 28 37.11 43.96 -0.70
N SER A 29 36.58 42.75 -0.91
CA SER A 29 35.23 42.43 -1.47
C SER A 29 35.22 40.97 -1.95
N ASP A 30 35.41 40.03 -1.02
CA ASP A 30 35.47 38.60 -1.33
C ASP A 30 34.04 38.04 -1.44
N GLU A 31 33.31 38.43 -2.50
CA GLU A 31 32.04 37.79 -2.85
C GLU A 31 32.36 36.40 -3.41
N THR A 32 32.19 35.36 -2.59
CA THR A 32 32.32 33.98 -3.08
C THR A 32 31.20 33.69 -4.06
N MET A 33 31.53 33.48 -5.33
CA MET A 33 30.55 33.09 -6.33
C MET A 33 30.01 31.69 -5.99
N GLN A 34 28.69 31.58 -5.95
CA GLN A 34 27.99 30.31 -5.76
C GLN A 34 27.01 30.09 -6.90
N VAL A 35 27.00 28.87 -7.44
CA VAL A 35 25.95 28.41 -8.37
C VAL A 35 25.22 27.24 -7.72
N ARG A 36 23.90 27.20 -7.90
CA ARG A 36 23.04 26.13 -7.40
C ARG A 36 22.37 25.43 -8.56
N THR A 37 22.27 24.11 -8.49
CA THR A 37 21.50 23.29 -9.43
C THR A 37 20.79 22.17 -8.67
N GLU A 38 19.77 21.59 -9.29
CA GLU A 38 18.97 20.51 -8.72
C GLU A 38 19.08 19.28 -9.62
N VAL A 39 19.31 18.12 -9.01
CA VAL A 39 19.33 16.82 -9.70
C VAL A 39 18.25 15.95 -9.10
N THR A 40 17.36 15.42 -9.94
CA THR A 40 16.36 14.43 -9.54
C THR A 40 16.91 13.03 -9.78
N VAL A 41 17.06 12.25 -8.71
CA VAL A 41 17.40 10.83 -8.77
C VAL A 41 16.12 10.03 -8.59
N ILE A 42 15.82 9.13 -9.53
CA ILE A 42 14.67 8.23 -9.46
C ILE A 42 15.20 6.85 -9.09
N VAL A 43 14.79 6.32 -7.95
CA VAL A 43 15.08 4.94 -7.57
C VAL A 43 14.01 4.06 -8.20
N THR A 44 14.43 3.15 -9.08
CA THR A 44 13.55 2.13 -9.66
C THR A 44 13.54 0.92 -8.75
N ASP A 45 12.35 0.56 -8.29
CA ASP A 45 12.13 -0.57 -7.40
C ASP A 45 12.02 -1.88 -8.19
N ILE A 46 12.52 -2.97 -7.62
CA ILE A 46 12.36 -4.33 -8.13
C ILE A 46 11.26 -4.96 -7.30
N ASN A 47 10.26 -5.56 -7.94
CA ASN A 47 9.15 -6.22 -7.27
C ASN A 47 9.60 -7.55 -6.63
N ASP A 48 10.10 -7.51 -5.39
CA ASP A 48 10.67 -8.66 -4.68
C ASP A 48 9.97 -9.02 -3.36
N GLU A 49 8.99 -8.22 -2.94
CA GLU A 49 8.08 -8.55 -1.85
C GLU A 49 6.72 -9.02 -2.38
N ILE A 50 5.90 -9.61 -1.50
CA ILE A 50 4.54 -10.04 -1.85
C ILE A 50 3.50 -9.55 -0.83
N PRO A 51 2.24 -9.30 -1.24
CA PRO A 51 1.19 -8.88 -0.34
C PRO A 51 0.94 -9.87 0.79
N THR A 52 1.03 -9.38 2.03
CA THR A 52 0.94 -10.21 3.24
C THR A 52 -0.10 -9.66 4.22
N PHE A 53 -0.95 -10.54 4.74
CA PHE A 53 -1.91 -10.21 5.79
C PHE A 53 -1.25 -10.20 7.16
N ARG A 54 -1.60 -9.22 8.01
CA ARG A 54 -1.06 -9.13 9.38
C ARG A 54 -1.54 -10.23 10.33
N GLN A 55 -2.57 -11.00 9.97
CA GLN A 55 -3.00 -12.18 10.72
C GLN A 55 -3.21 -13.38 9.80
N THR A 56 -2.94 -14.57 10.34
CA THR A 56 -3.18 -15.84 9.65
C THR A 56 -4.66 -16.23 9.66
N ILE A 57 -5.43 -15.79 10.67
CA ILE A 57 -6.83 -16.16 10.87
C ILE A 57 -7.63 -14.92 11.28
N TYR A 58 -8.83 -14.79 10.73
CA TYR A 58 -9.81 -13.77 11.07
C TYR A 58 -11.13 -14.44 11.44
N ARG A 59 -11.65 -14.20 12.65
CA ARG A 59 -12.96 -14.68 13.08
C ARG A 59 -13.95 -13.52 13.09
N CYS A 60 -15.09 -13.73 12.45
CA CYS A 60 -16.10 -12.71 12.29
C CYS A 60 -17.51 -13.24 12.52
N GLU A 61 -18.43 -12.33 12.84
CA GLU A 61 -19.86 -12.59 12.94
C GLU A 61 -20.70 -11.57 12.17
N VAL A 62 -21.91 -11.98 11.79
CA VAL A 62 -22.93 -11.14 11.14
C VAL A 62 -24.32 -11.67 11.47
N ASN A 63 -25.32 -10.79 11.52
CA ASN A 63 -26.71 -11.19 11.75
C ASN A 63 -27.34 -11.70 10.44
N GLU A 64 -28.19 -12.72 10.49
CA GLU A 64 -28.89 -13.24 9.30
C GLU A 64 -29.74 -12.17 8.59
N ASN A 65 -30.30 -11.22 9.34
CA ASN A 65 -31.14 -10.16 8.82
C ASN A 65 -30.34 -8.91 8.40
N SER A 66 -29.01 -9.01 8.34
CA SER A 66 -28.14 -7.93 7.91
C SER A 66 -28.39 -7.55 6.45
N GLN A 67 -28.36 -6.25 6.18
CA GLN A 67 -28.55 -5.74 4.82
C GLN A 67 -27.28 -5.90 3.98
N SER A 68 -27.42 -5.85 2.65
CA SER A 68 -26.25 -5.75 1.78
C SER A 68 -25.40 -4.53 2.16
N ASN A 69 -24.09 -4.70 2.07
CA ASN A 69 -23.03 -3.80 2.51
C ASN A 69 -22.82 -3.71 4.03
N THR A 70 -23.55 -4.45 4.87
CA THR A 70 -23.24 -4.53 6.30
C THR A 70 -21.85 -5.16 6.51
N PRO A 71 -20.90 -4.47 7.19
CA PRO A 71 -19.60 -5.04 7.52
C PRO A 71 -19.74 -6.22 8.50
N LEU A 72 -18.86 -7.20 8.36
CA LEU A 72 -18.70 -8.27 9.33
C LEU A 72 -17.97 -7.71 10.56
N SER A 73 -18.38 -8.14 11.75
CA SER A 73 -17.76 -7.76 13.02
C SER A 73 -16.68 -8.76 13.39
N PHE A 74 -15.46 -8.29 13.68
CA PHE A 74 -14.40 -9.16 14.21
C PHE A 74 -14.71 -9.59 15.65
N ILE A 75 -14.47 -10.86 15.95
CA ILE A 75 -14.74 -11.46 17.27
C ILE A 75 -13.52 -11.39 18.19
N ASP A 76 -12.33 -11.58 17.62
CA ASP A 76 -11.08 -11.60 18.37
C ASP A 76 -10.73 -10.16 18.84
N ASP A 77 -10.09 -10.03 19.99
CA ASP A 77 -9.56 -8.74 20.46
C ASP A 77 -8.32 -8.33 19.62
N ASP A 78 -8.10 -7.02 19.46
CA ASP A 78 -6.92 -6.45 18.77
C ASP A 78 -6.69 -6.91 17.32
N VAL A 79 -7.76 -7.09 16.53
CA VAL A 79 -7.64 -7.51 15.12
C VAL A 79 -6.94 -6.45 14.24
N GLN A 80 -5.88 -6.86 13.57
CA GLN A 80 -5.22 -6.10 12.51
C GLN A 80 -5.71 -6.56 11.13
N ASN A 81 -6.75 -5.92 10.64
CA ASN A 81 -7.32 -6.12 9.31
C ASN A 81 -6.52 -5.37 8.22
N ILE A 82 -5.21 -5.59 8.21
CA ILE A 82 -4.27 -4.94 7.30
C ILE A 82 -3.62 -5.99 6.40
N VAL A 83 -3.50 -5.64 5.14
CA VAL A 83 -2.67 -6.31 4.14
C VAL A 83 -1.66 -5.31 3.61
N GLU A 84 -0.40 -5.73 3.52
CA GLU A 84 0.69 -4.84 3.13
C GLU A 84 1.66 -5.50 2.15
N ASP A 85 2.25 -4.67 1.31
CA ASP A 85 3.26 -4.94 0.31
C ASP A 85 4.24 -3.75 0.33
N HIS A 86 5.52 -4.05 0.54
CA HIS A 86 6.55 -3.04 0.79
C HIS A 86 7.26 -2.56 -0.48
N ASP A 87 6.92 -3.10 -1.65
CA ASP A 87 7.45 -2.66 -2.94
C ASP A 87 6.96 -1.25 -3.32
N ILE A 88 7.79 -0.44 -3.98
CA ILE A 88 7.48 0.99 -4.20
C ILE A 88 6.49 1.17 -5.36
N GLY A 89 5.42 1.91 -5.09
CA GLY A 89 4.50 2.37 -6.12
C GLY A 89 3.69 1.24 -6.73
N ASN A 90 3.71 1.10 -8.05
CA ASN A 90 2.86 0.13 -8.73
C ASN A 90 3.25 -1.33 -8.47
N ASN A 91 4.52 -1.59 -8.12
CA ASN A 91 4.98 -2.93 -7.77
C ASN A 91 4.17 -3.46 -6.56
N GLY A 92 3.96 -2.63 -5.53
CA GLY A 92 3.10 -2.98 -4.39
C GLY A 92 1.59 -2.93 -4.67
N THR A 93 1.14 -3.02 -5.92
CA THR A 93 -0.30 -3.01 -6.27
C THR A 93 -0.86 -4.42 -6.33
N PHE A 94 -1.91 -4.67 -5.55
CA PHE A 94 -2.52 -6.00 -5.46
C PHE A 94 -4.04 -5.99 -5.46
N ARG A 95 -4.62 -7.14 -5.83
CA ARG A 95 -6.05 -7.42 -5.80
C ARG A 95 -6.39 -8.33 -4.63
N LEU A 96 -7.43 -7.97 -3.89
CA LEU A 96 -8.03 -8.77 -2.82
C LEU A 96 -9.25 -9.54 -3.33
N PHE A 97 -9.37 -10.80 -2.94
CA PHE A 97 -10.51 -11.65 -3.28
C PHE A 97 -10.71 -12.78 -2.26
N LEU A 98 -11.92 -13.35 -2.27
CA LEU A 98 -12.28 -14.51 -1.45
C LEU A 98 -12.13 -15.79 -2.26
N ASP A 99 -11.68 -16.87 -1.61
CA ASP A 99 -11.66 -18.22 -2.18
C ASP A 99 -12.26 -19.25 -1.18
N PRO A 100 -13.22 -20.09 -1.59
CA PRO A 100 -13.89 -20.04 -2.87
C PRO A 100 -14.67 -18.73 -3.04
N GLN A 101 -14.73 -18.25 -4.27
CA GLN A 101 -15.61 -17.14 -4.60
C GLN A 101 -17.06 -17.52 -4.26
N ASN A 102 -17.77 -16.61 -3.62
CA ASN A 102 -19.16 -16.79 -3.23
C ASN A 102 -19.94 -15.49 -3.42
N ASP A 103 -21.26 -15.59 -3.35
CA ASP A 103 -22.16 -14.44 -3.46
C ASP A 103 -22.62 -13.89 -2.12
N LEU A 104 -22.16 -14.47 -1.01
CA LEU A 104 -22.56 -14.11 0.35
C LEU A 104 -21.80 -12.87 0.81
N PHE A 105 -20.49 -12.85 0.58
CA PHE A 105 -19.59 -11.83 1.08
C PHE A 105 -18.68 -11.28 -0.01
N GLU A 106 -18.16 -10.09 0.24
CA GLU A 106 -17.09 -9.50 -0.57
C GLU A 106 -16.07 -8.80 0.33
N ILE A 107 -14.82 -8.77 -0.14
CA ILE A 107 -13.72 -8.03 0.49
C ILE A 107 -13.56 -6.67 -0.19
N VAL A 108 -13.35 -5.63 0.62
CA VAL A 108 -13.23 -4.23 0.18
C VAL A 108 -12.02 -3.58 0.89
N PRO A 109 -11.16 -2.84 0.17
CA PRO A 109 -11.21 -2.59 -1.27
C PRO A 109 -10.82 -3.84 -2.08
N ALA A 110 -11.28 -3.93 -3.33
CA ALA A 110 -10.89 -5.03 -4.22
C ALA A 110 -9.45 -4.86 -4.74
N VAL A 111 -8.94 -3.63 -4.79
CA VAL A 111 -7.57 -3.32 -5.25
C VAL A 111 -6.97 -2.30 -4.28
N ALA A 112 -5.70 -2.48 -3.95
CA ALA A 112 -4.95 -1.60 -3.08
C ALA A 112 -3.51 -1.43 -3.57
N VAL A 113 -2.84 -0.39 -3.05
CA VAL A 113 -1.43 -0.10 -3.31
C VAL A 113 -0.75 0.02 -1.96
N ASN A 114 0.34 -0.72 -1.78
CA ASN A 114 1.18 -0.80 -0.58
C ASN A 114 0.48 -1.29 0.68
N GLU A 115 -0.55 -0.62 1.16
CA GLU A 115 -1.24 -1.00 2.39
C GLU A 115 -2.74 -0.76 2.22
N ALA A 116 -3.55 -1.69 2.72
CA ALA A 116 -4.97 -1.46 2.89
C ALA A 116 -5.46 -2.01 4.22
N ASN A 117 -6.26 -1.18 4.89
CA ASN A 117 -7.18 -1.65 5.91
C ASN A 117 -8.42 -2.23 5.19
N PHE A 118 -8.56 -3.55 5.20
CA PHE A 118 -9.62 -4.25 4.47
C PHE A 118 -10.82 -4.54 5.37
N MET A 119 -12.00 -4.63 4.78
CA MET A 119 -13.20 -5.16 5.45
C MET A 119 -13.86 -6.23 4.59
N VAL A 120 -14.53 -7.18 5.26
CA VAL A 120 -15.45 -8.09 4.61
C VAL A 120 -16.86 -7.62 4.92
N ARG A 121 -17.76 -7.62 3.92
CA ARG A 121 -19.15 -7.19 4.09
C ARG A 121 -20.12 -8.10 3.36
N VAL A 122 -21.39 -8.03 3.76
CA VAL A 122 -22.50 -8.75 3.13
C VAL A 122 -22.67 -8.28 1.69
N LYS A 123 -22.61 -9.20 0.73
CA LYS A 123 -22.91 -8.96 -0.68
C LYS A 123 -24.38 -9.27 -0.96
N ASN A 124 -24.85 -10.47 -0.61
CA ASN A 124 -26.23 -10.90 -0.81
C ASN A 124 -26.93 -11.25 0.52
N ALA A 125 -27.66 -10.28 1.07
CA ALA A 125 -28.42 -10.44 2.32
C ALA A 125 -29.43 -11.60 2.29
N LYS A 126 -30.02 -11.91 1.12
CA LYS A 126 -31.04 -12.97 1.01
C LYS A 126 -30.49 -14.38 1.10
N ALA A 127 -29.17 -14.53 0.98
CA ALA A 127 -28.52 -15.82 0.99
C ALA A 127 -27.87 -16.13 2.36
N ILE A 128 -27.98 -15.21 3.34
CA ILE A 128 -27.55 -15.44 4.71
C ILE A 128 -28.74 -15.99 5.49
N ASP A 129 -28.84 -17.32 5.54
CA ASP A 129 -29.86 -18.05 6.29
C ASP A 129 -29.19 -18.93 7.35
N TYR A 130 -29.42 -18.60 8.63
CA TYR A 130 -28.82 -19.31 9.75
C TYR A 130 -29.37 -20.74 9.92
N GLU A 131 -30.58 -21.02 9.43
CA GLU A 131 -31.15 -22.37 9.46
C GLU A 131 -30.45 -23.30 8.47
N GLU A 132 -29.96 -22.75 7.35
CA GLU A 132 -29.22 -23.50 6.33
C GLU A 132 -27.72 -23.57 6.63
N MET A 133 -27.08 -22.46 7.00
CA MET A 133 -25.62 -22.38 7.18
C MET A 133 -25.23 -21.52 8.39
N LYS A 134 -24.70 -22.19 9.43
CA LYS A 134 -24.28 -21.54 10.68
C LYS A 134 -22.84 -21.05 10.68
N GLU A 135 -21.99 -21.65 9.84
CA GLU A 135 -20.57 -21.31 9.74
C GLU A 135 -20.15 -21.35 8.27
N ILE A 136 -19.36 -20.36 7.88
CA ILE A 136 -18.84 -20.23 6.52
C ILE A 136 -17.34 -19.96 6.64
N ASN A 137 -16.54 -20.80 5.98
CA ASN A 137 -15.09 -20.66 5.92
C ASN A 137 -14.67 -20.32 4.48
N PHE A 138 -13.86 -19.28 4.35
CA PHE A 138 -13.21 -18.90 3.10
C PHE A 138 -11.83 -18.32 3.42
N THR A 139 -10.95 -18.35 2.43
CA THR A 139 -9.60 -17.80 2.51
C THR A 139 -9.58 -16.42 1.85
N LEU A 140 -8.92 -15.47 2.51
CA LEU A 140 -8.58 -14.18 1.92
C LEU A 140 -7.31 -14.33 1.09
N PHE A 141 -7.36 -13.91 -0.16
CA PHE A 141 -6.21 -13.89 -1.05
C PHE A 141 -5.86 -12.46 -1.41
N ALA A 142 -4.56 -12.19 -1.50
CA ALA A 142 -3.97 -10.99 -2.07
C ALA A 142 -3.02 -11.44 -3.18
N ARG A 143 -3.12 -10.81 -4.35
CA ARG A 143 -2.25 -11.12 -5.50
C ARG A 143 -1.86 -9.84 -6.19
N GLU A 144 -0.56 -9.65 -6.42
CA GLU A 144 -0.04 -8.56 -7.24
C GLU A 144 -0.76 -8.50 -8.59
N ILE A 145 -0.92 -7.26 -9.06
CA ILE A 145 -1.40 -6.98 -10.40
C ILE A 145 -0.15 -6.71 -11.21
N ASP A 146 0.44 -7.77 -11.78
CA ASP A 146 1.62 -7.69 -12.64
C ASP A 146 1.52 -6.47 -13.58
N GLU A 147 2.50 -5.56 -13.51
CA GLU A 147 2.62 -4.53 -14.54
C GLU A 147 2.82 -5.22 -15.91
N PRO A 148 2.17 -4.74 -16.98
CA PRO A 148 2.18 -5.41 -18.27
C PRO A 148 3.61 -5.51 -18.82
N THR A 149 3.89 -6.68 -19.41
CA THR A 149 5.15 -7.05 -20.03
C THR A 149 5.70 -5.91 -20.90
N ARG A 150 6.91 -5.42 -20.61
CA ARG A 150 7.63 -4.41 -21.40
C ARG A 150 8.13 -4.96 -22.76
N TRP A 151 7.28 -5.55 -23.61
CA TRP A 151 7.62 -5.79 -25.02
C TRP A 151 6.35 -5.82 -25.89
N GLY A 152 6.24 -4.81 -26.76
CA GLY A 152 5.35 -4.76 -27.91
C GLY A 152 6.08 -4.06 -29.05
#